data_AF-A0A929K4M8-F1
#
_entry.id   AF-A0A929K4M8-F1
#
_cell.length_a   1.000
_cell.length_b   1.000
_cell.length_c   1.000
_cell.angle_alpha   90.00
_cell.angle_beta   90.00
_cell.angle_gamma   90.00
#
_symmetry.space_group_name_H-M   'P 1'
#
loop_
_entity.id
_entity.type
_entity.pdbx_description
1 polymer ?
#
loop_
_entity_poly.entity_id
_entity_poly.type
_entity_poly.pdbx_seq_one_letter_code
_entity_poly.pdbx_strand_id
1 'polypeptide(L)'
;MATNDLRRTDVRTNVRINPFWIVSAEFGALDTGDDAVLFGFPLVGGNLFVHEVVVDVSVAFTDVTGIAEIGYGTITAADVLTTSDTVRYFQDTEDILTANVIGVYPLGATDFGVTLETTGSTWAMSKQMDDSSVADPSTLLIIGADYGSMPVVYAAVAAAQAVGKARLHMLVSRLQ
;
A
#
# COMPACT_ATOMS: atom_id res chain seq x y z
N MET A 1 2.62 8.67 -17.18
CA MET A 1 2.91 9.28 -15.88
C MET A 1 4.38 9.08 -15.61
N ALA A 2 5.08 10.08 -15.06
CA ALA A 2 6.43 9.86 -14.58
C ALA A 2 6.37 9.06 -13.28
N THR A 3 7.45 8.36 -12.94
CA THR A 3 7.55 7.60 -11.70
C THR A 3 8.45 8.37 -10.74
N ASN A 4 7.89 8.82 -9.61
CA ASN A 4 8.65 9.45 -8.54
C ASN A 4 9.14 8.36 -7.58
N ASP A 5 10.45 8.14 -7.57
CA ASP A 5 11.05 7.19 -6.64
C ASP A 5 11.21 7.81 -5.25
N LEU A 6 10.30 7.44 -4.34
CA LEU A 6 10.31 7.86 -2.94
C LEU A 6 10.83 6.76 -2.01
N ARG A 7 11.42 5.70 -2.56
CA ARG A 7 12.06 4.64 -1.76
C ARG A 7 13.21 5.28 -0.99
N ARG A 8 13.09 5.34 0.33
CA ARG A 8 14.25 5.67 1.17
C ARG A 8 15.30 4.58 1.00
N THR A 9 16.58 4.97 0.89
CA THR A 9 17.71 4.02 0.94
C THR A 9 17.49 3.13 2.15
N ASP A 10 17.34 1.84 1.92
CA ASP A 10 16.82 0.90 2.90
C ASP A 10 17.73 0.79 4.13
N VAL A 11 17.51 1.65 5.14
CA VAL A 11 18.23 1.60 6.43
C VAL A 11 17.57 0.55 7.34
N ARG A 12 17.27 -0.65 6.81
CA ARG A 12 16.98 -1.84 7.63
C ARG A 12 18.28 -2.33 8.29
N THR A 13 18.94 -1.45 9.04
CA THR A 13 20.00 -1.79 9.98
C THR A 13 19.36 -2.41 11.22
N ASN A 14 19.58 -3.72 11.39
CA ASN A 14 19.50 -4.48 12.64
C ASN A 14 18.12 -4.74 13.29
N VAL A 15 17.80 -6.04 13.38
CA VAL A 15 16.99 -6.70 14.44
C VAL A 15 15.63 -6.07 14.75
N ARG A 16 14.72 -6.01 13.76
CA ARG A 16 13.31 -5.84 14.09
C ARG A 16 12.69 -7.21 14.37
N ILE A 17 12.04 -7.34 15.53
CA ILE A 17 11.28 -8.54 15.91
C ILE A 17 10.15 -8.71 14.90
N ASN A 18 9.97 -9.93 14.41
CA ASN A 18 8.94 -10.28 13.43
C ASN A 18 7.58 -10.47 14.15
N PRO A 19 6.47 -9.82 13.75
CA PRO A 19 6.29 -8.84 12.67
C PRO A 19 6.75 -7.43 13.03
N PHE A 20 7.06 -6.62 12.02
CA PHE A 20 7.50 -5.22 12.20
C PHE A 20 6.84 -4.26 11.22
N TRP A 21 6.67 -3.01 11.65
CA TRP A 21 6.17 -1.93 10.81
C TRP A 21 7.27 -1.36 9.92
N ILE A 22 6.93 -1.08 8.66
CA ILE A 22 7.69 -0.23 7.73
C ILE A 22 6.85 1.00 7.37
N VAL A 23 7.51 2.12 7.09
CA VAL A 23 6.87 3.42 6.84
C VAL A 23 7.49 4.06 5.61
N SER A 24 6.65 4.54 4.68
CA SER A 24 7.10 5.20 3.46
C SER A 24 7.63 6.60 3.72
N ALA A 25 8.24 7.21 2.71
CA ALA A 25 8.35 8.67 2.68
C ALA A 25 6.94 9.31 2.55
N GLU A 26 6.88 10.62 2.78
CA GLU A 26 5.65 11.38 2.52
C GLU A 26 5.40 11.44 1.02
N PHE A 27 4.15 11.20 0.62
CA PHE A 27 3.66 11.39 -0.74
C PHE A 27 2.42 12.29 -0.71
N GLY A 28 2.06 12.91 -1.84
CA GLY A 28 0.85 13.73 -1.93
C GLY A 28 0.93 14.75 -3.05
N ALA A 29 0.55 16.00 -2.79
CA ALA A 29 0.44 17.05 -3.82
C ALA A 29 1.72 17.28 -4.66
N LEU A 30 2.90 16.92 -4.14
CA LEU A 30 4.16 17.01 -4.89
C LEU A 30 4.31 15.93 -5.97
N ASP A 31 3.55 14.84 -5.86
CA ASP A 31 3.55 13.68 -6.76
C ASP A 31 2.34 13.71 -7.71
N THR A 32 1.67 14.86 -7.82
CA THR A 32 0.42 14.97 -8.55
C THR A 32 0.55 14.59 -10.02
N GLY A 33 -0.28 13.65 -10.46
CA GLY A 33 -0.26 13.15 -11.84
C GLY A 33 0.85 12.14 -12.13
N ASP A 34 1.58 11.70 -11.11
CA ASP A 34 2.67 10.74 -11.19
C ASP A 34 2.46 9.56 -10.23
N ASP A 35 3.21 8.47 -10.47
CA ASP A 35 3.22 7.30 -9.59
C ASP A 35 4.36 7.41 -8.57
N ALA A 36 4.01 7.49 -7.29
CA ALA A 36 4.96 7.56 -6.18
C ALA A 36 5.34 6.15 -5.71
N VAL A 37 6.59 5.73 -5.90
CA VAL A 37 7.09 4.43 -5.43
C VAL A 37 7.46 4.52 -3.96
N LEU A 38 6.72 3.82 -3.11
CA LEU A 38 6.78 3.96 -1.65
C LEU A 38 7.72 2.95 -0.99
N PHE A 39 7.71 1.70 -1.48
CA PHE A 39 8.54 0.61 -0.97
C PHE A 39 9.10 -0.21 -2.13
N GLY A 40 10.31 -0.73 -1.96
CA GLY A 40 10.93 -1.72 -2.84
C GLY A 40 11.32 -2.97 -2.07
N PHE A 41 11.17 -4.13 -2.71
CA PHE A 41 11.43 -5.44 -2.11
C PHE A 41 12.46 -6.20 -2.94
N PRO A 42 13.75 -5.88 -2.76
CA PRO A 42 14.81 -6.56 -3.51
C PRO A 42 14.94 -8.01 -3.02
N LEU A 43 15.52 -8.86 -3.85
CA LEU A 43 15.79 -10.27 -3.52
C LEU A 43 16.54 -10.42 -2.18
N VAL A 44 17.48 -9.52 -1.88
CA VAL A 44 18.25 -9.51 -0.62
C VAL A 44 17.39 -9.26 0.63
N GLY A 45 16.24 -8.60 0.46
CA GLY A 45 15.25 -8.39 1.52
C GLY A 45 14.47 -9.66 1.89
N GLY A 46 14.49 -10.67 1.02
CA GLY A 46 13.72 -11.90 1.16
C GLY A 46 12.23 -11.71 0.88
N ASN A 47 11.46 -12.75 1.20
CA ASN A 47 10.01 -12.74 1.01
C ASN A 47 9.32 -12.18 2.24
N LEU A 48 8.26 -11.41 2.02
CA LEU A 48 7.49 -10.79 3.10
C LEU A 48 6.01 -11.18 3.01
N PHE A 49 5.40 -11.38 4.17
CA PHE A 49 3.96 -11.48 4.32
C PHE A 49 3.41 -10.16 4.86
N VAL A 50 2.41 -9.60 4.19
CA VAL A 50 1.75 -8.35 4.59
C VAL A 50 0.61 -8.67 5.56
N HIS A 51 0.69 -8.13 6.77
CA HIS A 51 -0.35 -8.28 7.80
C HIS A 51 -1.37 -7.16 7.76
N GLU A 52 -0.93 -5.94 7.53
CA GLU A 52 -1.77 -4.74 7.63
C GLU A 52 -1.17 -3.60 6.82
N VAL A 53 -2.03 -2.78 6.25
CA VAL A 53 -1.69 -1.57 5.51
C VAL A 53 -2.56 -0.43 6.03
N VAL A 54 -1.91 0.69 6.34
CA VAL A 54 -2.52 1.84 6.97
C VAL A 54 -2.04 3.10 6.28
N VAL A 55 -2.97 4.01 5.93
CA VAL A 55 -2.64 5.33 5.38
C VAL A 55 -2.83 6.37 6.47
N ASP A 56 -1.77 7.10 6.79
CA ASP A 56 -1.78 8.24 7.71
C ASP A 56 -1.81 9.55 6.89
N VAL A 57 -2.95 10.24 6.91
CA VAL A 57 -3.16 11.50 6.17
C VAL A 57 -2.83 12.68 7.07
N SER A 58 -1.59 13.14 7.03
CA SER A 58 -1.13 14.31 7.81
C SER A 58 -1.74 15.65 7.34
N VAL A 59 -2.08 15.78 6.05
CA VAL A 59 -2.77 16.93 5.48
C VAL A 59 -3.85 16.41 4.54
N ALA A 60 -5.09 16.85 4.76
CA ALA A 60 -6.23 16.44 3.97
C ALA A 60 -6.06 16.75 2.47
N PHE A 61 -6.52 15.82 1.64
CA PHE A 61 -6.71 16.07 0.21
C PHE A 61 -8.02 16.84 0.01
N THR A 62 -8.10 17.64 -1.05
CA THR A 62 -9.34 18.34 -1.41
C THR A 62 -10.26 17.53 -2.30
N ASP A 63 -9.71 16.51 -2.93
CA ASP A 63 -10.42 15.62 -3.85
C ASP A 63 -10.53 14.24 -3.21
N VAL A 64 -11.71 13.64 -3.31
CA VAL A 64 -11.98 12.25 -2.90
C VAL A 64 -11.12 11.26 -3.68
N THR A 65 -10.63 11.64 -4.85
CA THR A 65 -9.69 10.85 -5.66
C THR A 65 -8.25 11.30 -5.51
N GLY A 66 -7.93 12.13 -4.51
CA GLY A 66 -6.60 12.71 -4.31
C GLY A 66 -5.49 11.66 -4.23
N ILE A 67 -5.76 10.54 -3.57
CA ILE A 67 -5.02 9.28 -3.72
C ILE A 67 -5.90 8.38 -4.57
N ALA A 68 -5.54 8.18 -5.83
CA ALA A 68 -6.35 7.39 -6.76
C ALA A 68 -6.29 5.89 -6.43
N GLU A 69 -5.11 5.42 -6.02
CA GLU A 69 -4.87 4.02 -5.66
C GLU A 69 -3.56 3.88 -4.88
N ILE A 70 -3.48 2.80 -4.08
CA ILE A 70 -2.20 2.23 -3.64
C ILE A 70 -2.18 0.79 -4.10
N GLY A 71 -1.19 0.49 -4.95
CA GLY A 71 -1.10 -0.76 -5.67
C GLY A 71 0.20 -1.50 -5.43
N TYR A 72 0.21 -2.74 -5.87
CA TYR A 72 1.41 -3.54 -6.02
C TYR A 72 1.94 -3.38 -7.45
N GLY A 73 3.25 -3.30 -7.60
CA GLY A 73 3.81 -3.37 -8.93
C GLY A 73 5.23 -3.89 -9.04
N THR A 74 5.80 -3.75 -10.23
CA THR A 74 7.19 -4.12 -10.51
C THR A 74 7.91 -2.97 -11.18
N ILE A 75 9.08 -2.64 -10.63
CA ILE A 75 9.98 -1.66 -11.22
C ILE A 75 11.05 -2.40 -12.04
N THR A 76 11.28 -1.91 -13.24
CA THR A 76 12.32 -2.42 -14.15
C THR A 76 13.69 -1.85 -13.80
N ALA A 77 14.74 -2.38 -14.43
CA ALA A 77 16.10 -1.87 -14.27
C ALA A 77 16.28 -0.40 -14.74
N ALA A 78 15.32 0.13 -15.51
CA ALA A 78 15.29 1.51 -15.95
C ALA A 78 14.44 2.41 -15.03
N ASP A 79 14.08 1.93 -13.83
CA ASP A 79 13.23 2.60 -12.86
C ASP A 79 11.81 2.93 -13.39
N VAL A 80 11.31 2.11 -14.32
CA VAL A 80 9.95 2.22 -14.88
C VAL A 80 9.02 1.21 -14.21
N LEU A 81 7.87 1.67 -13.71
CA LEU A 81 6.77 0.83 -13.21
C LEU A 81 6.04 0.16 -14.38
N THR A 82 5.84 -1.16 -14.33
CA THR A 82 5.35 -1.93 -15.51
C THR A 82 4.19 -2.87 -15.27
N THR A 83 4.12 -3.51 -14.10
CA THR A 83 2.92 -4.25 -13.68
C THR A 83 2.30 -3.47 -12.55
N SER A 84 1.03 -3.09 -12.65
CA SER A 84 0.28 -2.45 -11.57
C SER A 84 -0.97 -3.27 -11.27
N ASP A 85 -1.06 -3.77 -10.05
CA ASP A 85 -2.25 -4.38 -9.48
C ASP A 85 -2.80 -3.40 -8.44
N THR A 86 -3.82 -2.67 -8.87
CA THR A 86 -4.42 -1.54 -8.18
C THR A 86 -5.41 -1.97 -7.10
N VAL A 87 -5.79 -3.25 -7.09
CA VAL A 87 -6.82 -3.82 -6.21
C VAL A 87 -6.21 -4.33 -4.90
N ARG A 88 -4.88 -4.45 -4.81
CA ARG A 88 -4.25 -5.14 -3.67
C ARG A 88 -4.24 -4.39 -2.33
N TYR A 89 -4.18 -3.06 -2.28
CA TYR A 89 -3.93 -2.39 -1.00
C TYR A 89 -4.89 -1.27 -0.64
N PHE A 90 -5.19 -0.33 -1.54
CA PHE A 90 -6.06 0.80 -1.21
C PHE A 90 -6.94 1.18 -2.40
N GLN A 91 -8.23 1.23 -2.13
CA GLN A 91 -9.26 1.81 -2.98
C GLN A 91 -10.32 2.41 -2.07
N ASP A 92 -9.97 3.49 -1.37
CA ASP A 92 -10.94 4.30 -0.63
C ASP A 92 -10.81 5.77 -1.06
N THR A 93 -11.93 6.47 -1.09
CA THR A 93 -12.03 7.82 -1.63
C THR A 93 -12.49 8.83 -0.59
N GLU A 94 -13.00 8.43 0.58
CA GLU A 94 -13.63 9.38 1.51
C GLU A 94 -12.75 9.75 2.71
N ASP A 95 -12.02 8.80 3.31
CA ASP A 95 -11.23 9.04 4.53
C ASP A 95 -10.05 10.01 4.31
N ILE A 96 -9.60 10.19 3.07
CA ILE A 96 -8.46 11.07 2.72
C ILE A 96 -8.80 12.57 2.80
N LEU A 97 -10.07 12.92 2.98
CA LEU A 97 -10.53 14.30 3.11
C LEU A 97 -10.36 14.88 4.52
N THR A 98 -9.97 14.06 5.51
CA THR A 98 -9.81 14.50 6.90
C THR A 98 -8.37 14.33 7.35
N ALA A 99 -7.75 15.41 7.82
CA ALA A 99 -6.39 15.36 8.35
C ALA A 99 -6.32 14.63 9.70
N ASN A 100 -5.21 13.95 9.94
CA ASN A 100 -4.94 13.12 11.12
C ASN A 100 -5.91 11.94 11.27
N VAL A 101 -6.49 11.48 10.17
CA VAL A 101 -7.21 10.22 10.12
C VAL A 101 -6.26 9.12 9.70
N ILE A 102 -6.33 8.02 10.46
CA ILE A 102 -5.65 6.77 10.17
C ILE A 102 -6.69 5.83 9.59
N GLY A 103 -6.64 5.64 8.27
CA GLY A 103 -7.50 4.66 7.60
C GLY A 103 -6.83 3.29 7.60
N VAL A 104 -7.60 2.25 7.92
CA VAL A 104 -7.14 0.85 7.89
C VAL A 104 -7.72 0.19 6.64
N TYR A 105 -6.85 -0.31 5.76
CA TYR A 105 -7.27 -0.81 4.45
C TYR A 105 -6.85 -2.26 4.27
N PRO A 106 -7.74 -3.19 4.58
CA PRO A 106 -7.44 -4.59 4.42
C PRO A 106 -7.89 -5.07 3.04
N LEU A 107 -7.04 -4.86 2.03
CA LEU A 107 -7.24 -5.25 0.62
C LEU A 107 -8.44 -4.56 -0.06
N GLY A 108 -8.30 -4.26 -1.35
CA GLY A 108 -9.28 -3.47 -2.12
C GLY A 108 -10.71 -3.99 -1.98
N ALA A 109 -11.64 -3.06 -1.78
CA ALA A 109 -13.09 -3.23 -1.77
C ALA A 109 -13.59 -4.68 -1.58
N THR A 110 -13.59 -5.17 -0.35
CA THR A 110 -14.38 -6.35 -0.01
C THR A 110 -15.84 -5.91 0.08
N ASP A 111 -16.63 -6.18 -0.96
CA ASP A 111 -18.08 -6.04 -0.91
C ASP A 111 -18.63 -7.13 0.02
N PHE A 112 -18.92 -6.77 1.27
CA PHE A 112 -19.59 -7.66 2.23
C PHE A 112 -21.06 -7.73 1.84
N GLY A 113 -21.35 -8.50 0.79
CA GLY A 113 -22.68 -8.71 0.24
C GLY A 113 -23.64 -9.47 1.17
N VAL A 114 -23.81 -9.06 2.43
CA VAL A 114 -24.97 -9.45 3.24
C VAL A 114 -25.19 -8.49 4.42
N THR A 115 -26.46 -8.18 4.62
CA THR A 115 -27.07 -7.38 5.69
C THR A 115 -26.87 -8.02 7.06
N LEU A 116 -25.63 -8.10 7.54
CA LEU A 116 -25.30 -8.66 8.86
C LEU A 116 -24.57 -7.61 9.69
N GLU A 117 -25.35 -6.83 10.45
CA GLU A 117 -24.86 -6.19 11.67
C GLU A 117 -24.12 -7.25 12.49
N THR A 118 -22.80 -7.15 12.59
CA THR A 118 -22.04 -7.99 13.51
C THR A 118 -20.93 -7.20 14.19
N THR A 119 -21.02 -7.21 15.51
CA THR A 119 -20.06 -6.68 16.48
C THR A 119 -18.80 -7.55 16.52
N GLY A 120 -17.82 -7.19 15.69
CA GLY A 120 -16.45 -7.71 15.70
C GLY A 120 -15.52 -6.63 15.15
N SER A 121 -14.24 -6.67 15.52
CA SER A 121 -13.27 -5.71 15.00
C SER A 121 -12.96 -6.05 13.53
N THR A 122 -13.43 -5.19 12.63
CA THR A 122 -13.50 -5.30 11.15
C THR A 122 -12.21 -5.84 10.49
N TRP A 123 -11.05 -5.67 11.13
CA TRP A 123 -9.73 -6.14 10.67
C TRP A 123 -9.54 -7.67 10.66
N ALA A 124 -10.27 -8.41 11.48
CA ALA A 124 -10.21 -9.88 11.48
C ALA A 124 -11.04 -10.50 10.36
N MET A 125 -12.13 -9.82 9.95
CA MET A 125 -13.05 -10.29 8.91
C MET A 125 -12.55 -9.97 7.50
N SER A 126 -11.80 -8.90 7.30
CA SER A 126 -11.17 -8.62 6.00
C SER A 126 -10.00 -9.56 5.66
N LYS A 127 -9.39 -10.18 6.68
CA LYS A 127 -8.49 -11.35 6.52
C LYS A 127 -9.27 -12.65 6.32
N GLN A 128 -10.56 -12.65 6.63
CA GLN A 128 -11.50 -13.75 6.47
C GLN A 128 -12.37 -13.46 5.24
N MET A 129 -11.71 -13.56 4.09
CA MET A 129 -12.27 -13.43 2.76
C MET A 129 -13.60 -14.20 2.61
N ASP A 130 -14.53 -13.56 1.90
CA ASP A 130 -15.76 -14.08 1.30
C ASP A 130 -15.92 -15.62 1.34
N ASP A 131 -16.96 -16.09 2.04
CA ASP A 131 -17.34 -17.48 2.36
C ASP A 131 -17.69 -18.35 1.12
N SER A 132 -17.27 -17.95 -0.08
CA SER A 132 -17.53 -18.69 -1.32
C SER A 132 -16.32 -18.89 -2.24
N SER A 133 -15.23 -18.15 -2.05
CA SER A 133 -13.95 -18.42 -2.71
C SER A 133 -12.81 -17.97 -1.80
N VAL A 134 -12.13 -18.94 -1.20
CA VAL A 134 -10.97 -18.68 -0.33
C VAL A 134 -9.96 -17.90 -1.16
N ALA A 135 -9.85 -16.60 -0.93
CA ALA A 135 -8.85 -15.82 -1.62
C ALA A 135 -7.47 -16.34 -1.25
N ASP A 136 -6.64 -16.49 -2.27
CA ASP A 136 -5.34 -17.09 -2.14
C ASP A 136 -4.45 -16.20 -1.24
N PRO A 137 -3.95 -16.70 -0.09
CA PRO A 137 -3.01 -15.96 0.76
C PRO A 137 -1.73 -15.57 0.02
N SER A 138 -1.47 -16.09 -1.18
CA SER A 138 -0.41 -15.62 -2.08
C SER A 138 -0.54 -14.13 -2.46
N THR A 139 -1.73 -13.53 -2.37
CA THR A 139 -1.94 -12.10 -2.64
C THR A 139 -1.33 -11.18 -1.59
N LEU A 140 -1.12 -11.70 -0.37
CA LEU A 140 -0.44 -11.02 0.74
C LEU A 140 1.06 -11.31 0.77
N LEU A 141 1.56 -12.12 -0.16
CA LEU A 141 2.95 -12.51 -0.26
C LEU A 141 3.68 -11.61 -1.26
N ILE A 142 4.74 -10.95 -0.79
CA ILE A 142 5.68 -10.22 -1.63
C ILE A 142 6.93 -11.07 -1.78
N ILE A 143 7.18 -11.52 -3.01
CA ILE A 143 8.37 -12.30 -3.36
C ILE A 143 9.46 -11.35 -3.84
N GLY A 144 10.49 -11.16 -3.02
CA GLY A 144 11.60 -10.26 -3.37
C GLY A 144 12.29 -10.71 -4.66
N ALA A 145 12.63 -9.76 -5.53
CA ALA A 145 13.28 -10.05 -6.81
C ALA A 145 14.41 -9.07 -7.13
N ASP A 146 15.20 -9.40 -8.15
CA ASP A 146 16.32 -8.57 -8.59
C ASP A 146 15.85 -7.24 -9.19
N TYR A 147 16.77 -6.28 -9.33
CA TYR A 147 16.50 -4.90 -9.73
C TYR A 147 15.80 -4.76 -11.11
N GLY A 148 15.81 -5.82 -11.94
CA GLY A 148 15.10 -5.85 -13.24
C GLY A 148 13.61 -6.18 -13.16
N SER A 149 13.13 -6.65 -12.01
CA SER A 149 11.73 -7.03 -11.78
C SER A 149 11.35 -6.87 -10.32
N MET A 150 11.93 -5.87 -9.65
CA MET A 150 11.81 -5.74 -8.21
C MET A 150 10.36 -5.35 -7.84
N PRO A 151 9.70 -6.11 -6.96
CA PRO A 151 8.40 -5.74 -6.44
C PRO A 151 8.46 -4.38 -5.76
N VAL A 152 7.41 -3.61 -5.95
CA VAL A 152 7.22 -2.32 -5.32
C VAL A 152 5.79 -2.17 -4.84
N VAL A 153 5.61 -1.31 -3.85
CA VAL A 153 4.31 -0.74 -3.50
C VAL A 153 4.36 0.72 -3.92
N TYR A 154 3.33 1.17 -4.64
CA TYR A 154 3.26 2.53 -5.16
C TYR A 154 1.91 3.15 -4.83
N ALA A 155 1.84 4.48 -4.88
CA ALA A 155 0.60 5.23 -4.84
C ALA A 155 0.46 6.07 -6.11
N ALA A 156 -0.69 6.02 -6.77
CA ALA A 156 -1.02 6.95 -7.83
C ALA A 156 -1.73 8.16 -7.22
N VAL A 157 -1.12 9.34 -7.36
CA VAL A 157 -1.73 10.58 -6.90
C VAL A 157 -2.43 11.23 -8.09
N ALA A 158 -3.71 11.59 -7.91
CA ALA A 158 -4.47 12.23 -8.99
C ALA A 158 -3.76 13.51 -9.50
N ALA A 159 -4.02 13.85 -10.76
CA ALA A 159 -3.52 15.09 -11.33
C ALA A 159 -4.17 16.32 -10.64
N ALA A 160 -3.48 17.46 -10.71
CA ALA A 160 -3.94 18.76 -10.18
C ALA A 160 -4.24 18.82 -8.67
N GLN A 161 -3.62 17.95 -7.85
CA GLN A 161 -3.69 18.07 -6.40
C GLN A 161 -2.84 19.24 -5.92
N ALA A 162 -3.49 20.26 -5.33
CA ALA A 162 -2.82 21.43 -4.78
C ALA A 162 -2.44 21.29 -3.29
N VAL A 163 -3.10 20.37 -2.59
CA VAL A 163 -2.90 20.04 -1.17
C VAL A 163 -3.10 18.54 -0.95
N GLY A 164 -2.60 18.03 0.17
CA GLY A 164 -2.66 16.61 0.51
C GLY A 164 -1.27 16.05 0.81
N LYS A 165 -1.14 15.37 1.95
CA LYS A 165 0.09 14.69 2.37
C LYS A 165 -0.24 13.45 3.19
N ALA A 166 0.30 12.31 2.78
CA ALA A 166 0.10 11.04 3.44
C ALA A 166 1.39 10.23 3.58
N ARG A 167 1.37 9.22 4.46
CA ARG A 167 2.36 8.16 4.57
C ARG A 167 1.67 6.80 4.59
N LEU A 168 2.34 5.81 4.01
CA LEU A 168 1.91 4.43 4.05
C LEU A 168 2.68 3.69 5.14
N HIS A 169 1.95 2.99 6.00
CA HIS A 169 2.47 2.14 7.05
C HIS A 169 2.08 0.70 6.72
N MET A 170 3.05 -0.21 6.71
CA MET A 170 2.77 -1.64 6.49
C MET A 170 3.33 -2.47 7.63
N LEU A 171 2.51 -3.32 8.23
CA LEU A 171 2.96 -4.36 9.16
C LEU A 171 3.33 -5.59 8.33
N VAL A 172 4.60 -5.99 8.38
CA VAL A 172 5.11 -7.09 7.58
C VAL A 172 5.82 -8.13 8.43
N SER A 173 5.74 -9.37 7.99
CA SER A 173 6.57 -10.46 8.49
C SER A 173 7.57 -10.91 7.45
N ARG A 174 8.82 -11.07 7.85
CA ARG A 174 9.80 -11.75 7.00
C ARG A 174 9.58 -13.26 7.06
N LEU A 175 9.49 -13.88 5.89
CA LEU A 175 9.46 -15.33 5.75
C LEU A 175 10.91 -15.80 5.60
N GLN A 176 11.32 -16.73 6.46
CA GLN A 176 12.68 -17.29 6.48
C GLN A 176 12.91 -18.23 5.29
#